data_AF-A0A1Q3NQ92-F1
#
_entry.id   AF-A0A1Q3NQ92-F1
#
_cell.length_a   1.000
_cell.length_b   1.000
_cell.length_c   1.000
_cell.angle_alpha   90.00
_cell.angle_beta   90.00
_cell.angle_gamma   90.00
#
_symmetry.space_group_name_H-M   'P 1'
#
loop_
_entity.id
_entity.type
_entity.pdbx_description
1 polymer ?
#
loop_
_entity_poly.entity_id
_entity_poly.type
_entity_poly.pdbx_seq_one_letter_code
_entity_poly.pdbx_strand_id
1 'polypeptide(L)'
;MVGSVLWHMLKIDKLQGQPLVLAKGFYRLYGPRGLITRLIPRYLDWFKPGFHPSDTEIPEKVNSWLAEYDKHQDPMEASRIVFNVPIAKAV
;
A
#
# COMPACT_ATOMS: atom_id res chain seq x y z
N MET A 1 -8.61 -20.10 12.72
CA MET A 1 -9.79 -19.53 12.01
C MET A 1 -9.79 -18.02 12.16
N VAL A 2 -9.43 -17.28 11.11
CA VAL A 2 -9.21 -15.82 11.14
C VAL A 2 -10.49 -15.03 11.49
N GLY A 3 -11.67 -15.57 11.19
CA GLY A 3 -12.95 -14.91 11.48
C GLY A 3 -13.20 -14.62 12.97
N SER A 4 -12.61 -15.41 13.87
CA SER A 4 -12.84 -15.23 15.32
C SER A 4 -12.17 -13.97 15.87
N VAL A 5 -11.02 -13.56 15.31
CA VAL A 5 -10.29 -12.36 15.75
C VAL A 5 -10.95 -11.10 15.22
N LEU A 6 -11.32 -11.09 13.94
CA LEU A 6 -12.03 -9.97 13.33
C LEU A 6 -13.34 -9.67 14.07
N TRP A 7 -14.12 -10.72 14.38
CA TRP A 7 -15.37 -10.57 15.12
C TRP A 7 -15.14 -10.02 16.53
N HIS A 8 -14.07 -10.45 17.20
CA HIS A 8 -13.71 -9.94 18.51
C HIS A 8 -13.35 -8.44 18.46
N MET A 9 -12.60 -8.01 17.44
CA MET A 9 -12.27 -6.59 17.26
C MET A 9 -13.52 -5.74 16.98
N LEU A 10 -14.42 -6.20 16.11
CA LEU A 10 -15.69 -5.51 15.84
C LEU A 10 -16.59 -5.39 17.09
N LYS A 11 -16.49 -6.35 18.01
CA LYS A 11 -17.17 -6.34 19.31
C LYS A 11 -16.54 -5.34 20.28
N ILE A 12 -15.21 -5.31 20.38
CA ILE A 12 -14.47 -4.31 21.17
C ILE A 12 -14.82 -2.89 20.68
N ASP A 13 -14.86 -2.70 19.36
CA ASP A 13 -15.18 -1.42 18.72
C ASP A 13 -16.68 -1.06 18.75
N LYS A 14 -17.52 -1.92 19.34
CA LYS A 14 -19.00 -1.75 19.42
C LYS A 14 -19.69 -1.61 18.07
N LEU A 15 -19.07 -2.07 16.99
CA LEU A 15 -19.60 -2.04 15.62
C LEU A 15 -20.48 -3.24 15.28
N GLN A 16 -20.50 -4.27 16.14
CA GLN A 16 -21.32 -5.48 16.01
C GLN A 16 -22.83 -5.24 15.79
N GLY A 17 -23.37 -4.10 16.26
CA GLY A 17 -24.79 -3.74 16.12
C GLY A 17 -25.08 -2.70 15.04
N GLN A 18 -24.07 -2.31 14.24
CA GLN A 18 -24.17 -1.22 13.26
C GLN A 18 -23.99 -1.75 11.83
N PRO A 19 -24.96 -2.50 11.28
CA PRO A 19 -24.83 -3.16 9.98
C PRO A 19 -24.60 -2.16 8.83
N LEU A 20 -25.16 -0.95 8.92
CA LEU A 20 -24.96 0.09 7.91
C LEU A 20 -23.52 0.61 7.86
N VAL A 21 -22.85 0.70 9.01
CA VAL A 21 -21.45 1.15 9.08
C VAL A 21 -20.53 0.07 8.50
N LEU A 22 -20.78 -1.19 8.82
CA LEU A 22 -20.09 -2.33 8.23
C LEU A 22 -20.29 -2.36 6.72
N ALA A 23 -21.53 -2.26 6.24
CA ALA A 23 -21.85 -2.22 4.82
C ALA A 23 -21.16 -1.05 4.10
N LYS A 24 -21.11 0.13 4.72
CA LYS A 24 -20.38 1.30 4.19
C LYS A 24 -18.87 1.03 4.13
N GLY A 25 -18.30 0.37 5.14
CA GLY A 25 -16.90 -0.05 5.16
C GLY A 25 -16.57 -1.05 4.05
N PHE A 26 -17.39 -2.10 3.90
CA PHE A 26 -17.26 -3.07 2.82
C PHE A 26 -17.44 -2.43 1.44
N TYR A 27 -18.39 -1.52 1.28
CA TYR A 27 -18.58 -0.76 0.04
C TYR A 27 -17.36 0.14 -0.27
N ARG A 28 -16.75 0.75 0.74
CA ARG A 28 -15.50 1.51 0.60
C ARG A 28 -14.32 0.63 0.18
N LEU A 29 -14.31 -0.64 0.58
CA LEU A 29 -13.22 -1.57 0.30
C LEU A 29 -13.38 -2.28 -1.06
N TYR A 30 -14.56 -2.82 -1.34
CA TYR A 30 -14.87 -3.69 -2.49
C TYR A 30 -15.88 -3.11 -3.47
N GLY A 31 -16.49 -1.95 -3.20
CA GLY A 31 -17.44 -1.33 -4.12
C GLY A 31 -16.82 -0.95 -5.47
N PRO A 32 -17.61 -0.39 -6.40
CA PRO A 32 -17.14 -0.05 -7.76
C PRO A 32 -15.94 0.91 -7.80
N ARG A 33 -15.84 1.79 -6.79
CA ARG A 33 -14.69 2.69 -6.57
C ARG A 33 -13.92 2.33 -5.29
N GLY A 34 -14.05 1.08 -4.85
CA GLY A 34 -13.41 0.57 -3.65
C GLY A 34 -11.89 0.49 -3.81
N LEU A 35 -11.19 0.44 -2.68
CA LEU A 35 -9.73 0.32 -2.67
C LEU A 35 -9.28 -0.93 -3.45
N ILE A 36 -9.80 -2.11 -3.10
CA ILE A 36 -9.40 -3.37 -3.75
C ILE A 36 -9.80 -3.36 -5.24
N THR A 37 -11.01 -2.91 -5.55
CA THR A 37 -11.52 -2.86 -6.93
C THR A 37 -10.64 -1.99 -7.84
N ARG A 38 -10.06 -0.90 -7.32
CA ARG A 38 -9.10 -0.08 -8.08
C ARG A 38 -7.76 -0.78 -8.32
N LEU A 39 -7.37 -1.73 -7.48
CA LEU A 39 -6.15 -2.52 -7.66
C LEU A 39 -6.32 -3.70 -8.62
N ILE A 40 -7.56 -4.19 -8.82
CA ILE A 40 -7.83 -5.38 -9.66
C ILE A 40 -7.23 -5.26 -11.05
N PRO A 41 -7.40 -4.17 -11.84
CA PRO A 41 -6.85 -4.10 -13.19
C PRO A 41 -5.33 -4.28 -13.21
N ARG A 42 -4.63 -3.59 -12.30
CA ARG A 42 -3.18 -3.69 -12.14
C ARG A 42 -2.75 -5.09 -11.71
N TYR A 43 -3.52 -5.75 -10.86
CA TYR A 43 -3.25 -7.14 -10.48
C TYR A 43 -3.46 -8.10 -11.66
N LEU A 44 -4.49 -7.87 -12.48
CA LEU A 44 -4.74 -8.69 -13.67
C LEU A 44 -3.67 -8.50 -14.76
N ASP A 45 -3.00 -7.35 -14.82
CA ASP A 45 -1.89 -7.14 -15.74
C ASP A 45 -0.78 -8.19 -15.56
N TRP A 46 -0.55 -8.68 -14.34
CA TRP A 46 0.42 -9.74 -14.04
C TRP A 46 0.12 -11.08 -14.72
N PHE A 47 -1.13 -11.32 -15.11
CA PHE A 47 -1.54 -12.57 -15.76
C PHE A 47 -1.58 -12.44 -17.28
N LYS A 48 -1.34 -11.24 -17.83
CA LYS A 48 -1.31 -11.05 -19.29
C LYS A 48 -0.05 -11.74 -19.86
N PRO A 49 -0.19 -12.49 -20.96
CA PRO A 49 0.96 -13.09 -21.62
C PRO A 49 1.91 -11.98 -22.13
N GLY A 50 3.19 -12.07 -21.76
CA GLY A 50 4.21 -11.10 -22.14
C GLY A 50 4.35 -9.88 -21.22
N PHE A 51 3.64 -9.82 -20.09
CA PHE A 51 3.83 -8.76 -19.11
C PHE A 51 5.09 -8.99 -18.27
N HIS A 52 6.00 -8.00 -18.26
CA HIS A 52 7.07 -7.95 -17.26
C HIS A 52 6.87 -6.75 -16.31
N PRO A 53 7.11 -6.92 -14.99
CA PRO A 53 7.01 -5.82 -14.02
C PRO A 53 7.96 -4.64 -14.30
N SER A 54 8.99 -4.85 -15.12
CA SER A 54 9.88 -3.81 -15.63
C SER A 54 9.21 -2.89 -16.67
N ASP A 55 8.11 -3.32 -17.28
CA ASP A 55 7.34 -2.52 -18.24
C ASP A 55 6.41 -1.53 -17.53
N THR A 56 6.14 -1.75 -16.24
CA THR A 56 5.46 -0.75 -15.41
C THR A 56 6.41 0.38 -15.05
N GLU A 57 5.94 1.61 -15.23
CA GLU A 57 6.69 2.83 -14.92
C GLU A 57 7.25 2.76 -13.49
N ILE A 58 8.57 2.95 -13.40
CA ILE A 58 9.27 3.03 -12.12
C ILE A 58 8.65 4.19 -11.34
N PRO A 59 8.21 3.98 -10.07
CA PRO A 59 7.61 5.04 -9.28
C PRO A 59 8.52 6.27 -9.27
N GLU A 60 7.97 7.47 -9.50
CA GLU A 60 8.72 8.73 -9.56
C GLU A 60 9.70 8.89 -8.37
N LYS A 61 9.28 8.44 -7.19
CA LYS A 61 10.10 8.44 -5.98
C LYS A 61 11.38 7.60 -6.10
N VAL A 62 11.34 6.47 -6.80
CA VAL A 62 12.52 5.63 -7.04
C VAL A 62 13.47 6.36 -8.00
N ASN A 63 12.96 7.07 -9.01
CA ASN A 63 13.80 7.89 -9.89
C ASN A 63 14.45 9.04 -9.12
N SER A 64 13.71 9.73 -8.24
CA SER A 64 14.27 10.76 -7.36
C SER A 64 15.33 10.18 -6.41
N TRP A 65 15.11 8.97 -5.91
CA TRP A 65 16.05 8.29 -5.02
C TRP A 65 17.33 7.89 -5.74
N LEU A 66 17.23 7.35 -6.96
CA LEU A 66 18.38 7.04 -7.80
C LEU A 66 19.19 8.30 -8.14
N ALA A 67 18.51 9.41 -8.49
CA ALA A 67 19.18 10.68 -8.76
C ALA A 67 19.93 11.24 -7.55
N GLU A 68 19.43 10.99 -6.34
CA GLU A 68 20.09 11.44 -5.10
C GLU A 68 21.21 10.48 -4.68
N TYR A 69 21.02 9.18 -4.90
CA TYR A 69 22.05 8.17 -4.70
C TYR A 69 23.25 8.40 -5.62
N ASP A 70 23.04 8.73 -6.90
CA ASP A 70 24.14 9.00 -7.83
C ASP A 70 25.01 10.17 -7.38
N LYS A 71 24.43 11.19 -6.75
CA LYS A 71 25.15 12.37 -6.23
C LYS A 71 25.95 12.07 -4.97
N HIS A 72 25.37 11.33 -4.03
CA HIS A 72 25.93 11.17 -2.70
C HIS A 72 26.65 9.84 -2.47
N GLN A 73 26.41 8.85 -3.35
CA GLN A 73 26.85 7.45 -3.22
C GLN A 73 26.48 6.82 -1.87
N ASP A 74 25.57 7.45 -1.12
CA ASP A 74 25.09 7.04 0.20
C ASP A 74 23.58 6.74 0.11
N PRO A 75 23.18 5.47 0.27
CA PRO A 75 21.78 5.07 0.19
C PRO A 75 20.93 5.60 1.36
N MET A 76 21.55 5.91 2.51
CA MET A 76 20.85 6.45 3.69
C MET A 76 20.50 7.93 3.50
N GLU A 77 21.42 8.69 2.90
CA GLU A 77 21.19 10.09 2.56
C GLU A 77 20.08 10.24 1.52
N ALA A 78 20.15 9.48 0.42
CA ALA A 78 19.15 9.48 -0.64
C ALA A 78 17.75 9.15 -0.11
N SER A 79 17.67 8.17 0.79
CA SER A 79 16.40 7.77 1.43
C SER A 79 15.82 8.88 2.32
N ARG A 80 16.67 9.61 3.05
CA ARG A 80 16.26 10.73 3.89
C ARG A 80 15.65 11.84 3.06
N ILE A 81 16.32 12.22 1.98
CA ILE A 81 15.91 13.34 1.13
C ILE A 81 14.59 13.05 0.42
N VAL A 82 14.43 11.82 -0.10
CA VAL A 82 13.23 11.45 -0.88
C VAL A 82 12.03 11.06 -0.02
N PHE A 83 12.26 10.37 1.09
CA PHE A 83 11.18 9.81 1.92
C PHE A 83 10.98 10.55 3.26
N ASN A 84 11.79 11.57 3.56
CA ASN A 84 11.79 12.30 4.83
C ASN A 84 11.82 11.36 6.06
N VAL A 85 12.58 10.27 5.95
CA VAL A 85 12.71 9.26 7.01
C VAL A 85 13.79 9.73 8.00
N PRO A 86 13.49 9.86 9.30
CA PRO A 86 14.51 10.15 10.29
C PRO A 86 15.46 8.95 10.41
N ILE A 87 16.77 9.19 10.29
CA ILE A 87 17.77 8.16 10.60
C ILE A 87 17.67 7.91 12.10
N ALA A 88 17.18 6.72 12.46
CA ALA A 88 17.38 6.22 13.81
C ALA A 88 18.89 6.21 14.06
N LYS A 89 19.36 7.03 15.00
CA LYS A 89 20.76 7.00 15.44
C LYS A 89 21.08 5.55 15.75
N ALA A 90 22.01 4.96 15.01
CA ALA A 90 22.67 3.74 15.44
C ALA A 90 23.28 4.07 16.81
N VAL A 91 22.73 3.44 17.85
CA VAL A 91 23.28 3.44 19.21
C VAL A 91 24.47 2.50 19.25
#